data_AF-A0A222F7R7-F1
#
_entry.id   AF-A0A222F7R7-F1
#
_cell.length_a   1.000
_cell.length_b   1.000
_cell.length_c   1.000
_cell.angle_alpha   90.00
_cell.angle_beta   90.00
_cell.angle_gamma   90.00
#
_symmetry.space_group_name_H-M   'P 1'
#
loop_
_entity.id
_entity.type
_entity.pdbx_description
1 polymer ?
#
loop_
_entity_poly.entity_id
_entity_poly.type
_entity_poly.pdbx_seq_one_letter_code
_entity_poly.pdbx_strand_id
1 'polypeptide(L)'
;MNRDKGLFGQTFETLFALRNLALAYFVVYSAISIVDTWYEDSWETLAAIAIVGAVFNFFFLCRLLGIPRERQGWRLFAGYAPWHVLLLYVAGFAGLHFLEWVFDPLIAQAEENPLLLLGYLLCALLLILFPPVLCGTVLPARLLRLQEAVFRGVRQSGYLLPRIIGVFLPILIFEAALAASVYLTGPETLPVTPSGHISSFSLVSLLLSNLIGLLAEAVFMVITANTYLKDLRERGELPAVDADVFS
;
A
#
# COMPACT_ATOMS: atom_id res chain seq x y z
N MET A 1 2.12 23.80 -4.00
CA MET A 1 0.98 22.98 -3.51
C MET A 1 0.80 23.35 -2.04
N ASN A 2 -0.32 23.94 -1.63
CA ASN A 2 -0.43 24.58 -0.30
C ASN A 2 -0.11 23.61 0.86
N ARG A 3 0.97 23.88 1.58
CA ARG A 3 1.46 23.07 2.72
C ARG A 3 0.62 23.18 3.99
N ASP A 4 -0.32 24.12 4.05
CA ASP A 4 -1.18 24.32 5.22
C ASP A 4 -2.31 23.29 5.35
N LYS A 5 -2.47 22.42 4.34
CA LYS A 5 -3.48 21.37 4.37
C LYS A 5 -2.94 20.17 5.16
N GLY A 6 -3.70 19.74 6.17
CA GLY A 6 -3.43 18.50 6.88
C GLY A 6 -3.34 17.28 5.95
N LEU A 7 -2.75 16.19 6.44
CA LEU A 7 -2.48 14.95 5.68
C LEU A 7 -3.68 14.45 4.87
N PHE A 8 -4.87 14.43 5.46
CA PHE A 8 -6.09 14.02 4.76
C PHE A 8 -6.51 15.01 3.67
N GLY A 9 -6.34 16.31 3.90
CA GLY A 9 -6.65 17.34 2.88
C GLY A 9 -5.82 17.16 1.62
N GLN A 10 -4.50 16.91 1.76
CA GLN A 10 -3.62 16.62 0.63
C GLN A 10 -3.95 15.29 -0.06
N THR A 11 -4.36 14.28 0.73
CA THR A 11 -4.78 12.97 0.22
C THR A 11 -6.01 13.12 -0.68
N PHE A 12 -7.07 13.75 -0.18
CA PHE A 12 -8.31 13.96 -0.93
C PHE A 12 -8.12 14.87 -2.15
N GLU A 13 -7.31 15.92 -2.03
CA GLU A 13 -6.99 16.79 -3.17
C GLU A 13 -6.29 16.02 -4.29
N THR A 14 -5.34 15.15 -3.94
CA THR A 14 -4.60 14.35 -4.92
C THR A 14 -5.49 13.29 -5.54
N LEU A 15 -6.33 12.61 -4.74
CA LEU A 15 -7.36 11.69 -5.23
C LEU A 15 -8.32 12.38 -6.19
N PHE A 16 -8.79 13.59 -5.86
CA PHE A 16 -9.68 14.37 -6.71
C PHE A 16 -9.02 14.81 -8.02
N ALA A 17 -7.76 15.25 -7.96
CA ALA A 17 -6.96 15.59 -9.13
C ALA A 17 -6.74 14.38 -10.06
N LEU A 18 -6.66 13.18 -9.50
CA LEU A 18 -6.49 11.91 -10.19
C LEU A 18 -7.78 11.06 -10.22
N ARG A 19 -8.97 11.68 -10.11
CA ARG A 19 -10.24 10.96 -9.89
C ARG A 19 -10.53 9.84 -10.89
N ASN A 20 -10.18 10.04 -12.16
CA ASN A 20 -10.41 9.03 -13.20
C ASN A 20 -9.47 7.82 -13.00
N LEU A 21 -8.23 8.07 -12.59
CA LEU A 21 -7.28 7.02 -12.26
C LEU A 21 -7.67 6.31 -10.96
N ALA A 22 -8.10 7.05 -9.94
CA ALA A 22 -8.58 6.47 -8.67
C ALA A 22 -9.83 5.61 -8.89
N LEU A 23 -10.77 6.06 -9.72
CA LEU A 23 -11.96 5.28 -10.09
C LEU A 23 -11.58 4.03 -10.89
N ALA A 24 -10.71 4.18 -11.89
CA ALA A 24 -10.24 3.04 -12.68
C ALA A 24 -9.50 2.01 -11.80
N TYR A 25 -8.65 2.48 -10.89
CA TYR A 25 -7.97 1.64 -9.91
C TYR A 25 -8.98 0.88 -9.05
N PHE A 26 -9.93 1.59 -8.44
CA PHE A 26 -10.96 0.97 -7.60
C PHE A 26 -11.79 -0.08 -8.34
N VAL A 27 -12.22 0.23 -9.57
CA VAL A 27 -13.03 -0.70 -10.38
C VAL A 27 -12.23 -1.94 -10.77
N VAL A 28 -11.00 -1.76 -11.27
CA VAL A 28 -10.16 -2.88 -11.70
C VAL A 28 -9.74 -3.73 -10.50
N TYR A 29 -9.29 -3.10 -9.40
CA TYR A 29 -8.94 -3.79 -8.17
C TYR A 29 -10.13 -4.60 -7.65
N SER A 30 -11.34 -4.01 -7.61
CA SER A 30 -12.54 -4.71 -7.16
C SER A 30 -12.94 -5.85 -8.07
N ALA A 31 -12.79 -5.71 -9.39
CA ALA A 31 -13.02 -6.81 -10.32
C ALA A 31 -12.03 -7.96 -10.05
N ILE A 32 -10.75 -7.65 -9.83
CA ILE A 32 -9.74 -8.66 -9.49
C ILE A 32 -10.08 -9.33 -8.15
N SER A 33 -10.44 -8.58 -7.11
CA SER A 33 -10.81 -9.16 -5.81
C SER A 33 -12.03 -10.08 -5.90
N ILE A 34 -13.04 -9.73 -6.71
CA ILE A 34 -14.20 -10.61 -6.93
C ILE A 34 -13.75 -11.91 -7.62
N VAL A 35 -12.90 -11.81 -8.64
CA VAL A 35 -12.33 -12.97 -9.34
C VAL A 35 -11.48 -13.81 -8.39
N ASP A 36 -10.71 -13.19 -7.51
CA ASP A 36 -9.88 -13.84 -6.50
C ASP A 36 -10.71 -14.69 -5.53
N THR A 37 -11.87 -14.18 -5.10
CA THR A 37 -12.81 -14.97 -4.29
C THR A 37 -13.40 -16.20 -5.01
N TRP A 38 -13.28 -16.28 -6.34
CA TRP A 38 -13.73 -17.41 -7.15
C TRP A 38 -12.64 -18.43 -7.47
N TYR A 39 -11.39 -17.98 -7.64
CA TYR A 39 -10.27 -18.82 -8.07
C TYR A 39 -9.38 -19.30 -6.92
N GLU A 40 -9.73 -19.01 -5.67
CA GLU A 40 -9.02 -19.41 -4.44
C GLU A 40 -7.54 -18.96 -4.44
N ASP A 41 -7.30 -17.67 -4.15
CA ASP A 41 -5.96 -17.09 -3.91
C ASP A 41 -4.91 -17.49 -4.97
N SER A 42 -5.20 -17.11 -6.21
CA SER A 42 -4.31 -17.41 -7.33
C SER A 42 -3.10 -16.46 -7.36
N TRP A 43 -1.91 -16.97 -7.67
CA TRP A 43 -0.71 -16.12 -7.83
C TRP A 43 -0.87 -15.12 -8.98
N GLU A 44 -1.76 -15.41 -9.93
CA GLU A 44 -2.14 -14.55 -11.05
C GLU A 44 -2.94 -13.31 -10.62
N THR A 45 -3.92 -13.45 -9.72
CA THR A 45 -4.72 -12.33 -9.19
C THR A 45 -3.84 -11.40 -8.37
N LEU A 46 -2.95 -11.95 -7.54
CA LEU A 46 -1.93 -11.18 -6.81
C LEU A 46 -1.00 -10.39 -7.75
N ALA A 47 -0.51 -11.02 -8.83
CA ALA A 47 0.31 -10.34 -9.82
C ALA A 47 -0.44 -9.23 -10.55
N ALA A 48 -1.73 -9.43 -10.86
CA ALA A 48 -2.58 -8.42 -11.49
C ALA A 48 -2.79 -7.21 -10.57
N ILE A 49 -3.09 -7.45 -9.28
CA ILE A 49 -3.19 -6.40 -8.27
C ILE A 49 -1.87 -5.61 -8.20
N ALA A 50 -0.73 -6.30 -8.23
CA ALA A 50 0.59 -5.67 -8.19
C ALA A 50 0.86 -4.69 -9.32
N ILE A 51 0.47 -5.06 -10.54
CA ILE A 51 0.64 -4.23 -11.72
C ILE A 51 -0.28 -3.00 -11.65
N VAL A 52 -1.54 -3.21 -11.28
CA VAL A 52 -2.55 -2.15 -11.17
C VAL A 52 -2.15 -1.16 -10.06
N GLY A 53 -1.68 -1.68 -8.93
CA GLY A 53 -1.08 -0.93 -7.82
C GLY A 53 0.09 -0.09 -8.28
N ALA A 54 1.04 -0.67 -9.02
CA ALA A 54 2.21 0.06 -9.52
C ALA A 54 1.84 1.25 -10.41
N VAL A 55 0.82 1.10 -11.27
CA VAL A 55 0.34 2.19 -12.13
C VAL A 55 -0.27 3.31 -11.29
N PHE A 56 -1.20 2.99 -10.40
CA PHE A 56 -1.84 3.98 -9.53
C PHE A 56 -0.79 4.75 -8.71
N ASN A 57 0.07 3.99 -8.01
CA ASN A 57 1.08 4.51 -7.11
C ASN A 57 2.16 5.34 -7.81
N PHE A 58 2.54 4.96 -9.03
CA PHE A 58 3.46 5.75 -9.86
C PHE A 58 2.90 7.15 -10.16
N PHE A 59 1.69 7.23 -10.70
CA PHE A 59 1.09 8.51 -11.08
C PHE A 59 0.72 9.35 -9.85
N PHE A 60 0.29 8.71 -8.76
CA PHE A 60 -0.01 9.38 -7.50
C PHE A 60 1.24 10.02 -6.89
N LEU A 61 2.34 9.28 -6.78
CA LEU A 61 3.61 9.82 -6.30
C LEU A 61 4.19 10.89 -7.23
N CYS A 62 4.13 10.69 -8.56
CA CYS A 62 4.58 11.72 -9.51
C CYS A 62 3.82 13.04 -9.30
N ARG A 63 2.51 12.97 -9.01
CA ARG A 63 1.70 14.15 -8.73
C ARG A 63 2.11 14.82 -7.41
N LEU A 64 2.29 14.05 -6.34
CA LEU A 64 2.71 14.56 -5.03
C LEU A 64 4.12 15.19 -5.06
N LEU A 65 5.03 14.58 -5.81
CA LEU A 65 6.41 15.03 -6.00
C LEU A 65 6.55 16.11 -7.08
N GLY A 66 5.44 16.59 -7.68
CA GLY A 66 5.47 17.67 -8.67
C GLY A 66 6.18 17.32 -9.98
N ILE A 67 6.32 16.03 -10.33
CA ILE A 67 7.02 15.61 -11.55
C ILE A 67 6.15 15.98 -12.77
N PRO A 68 6.65 16.81 -13.71
CA PRO A 68 5.89 17.25 -14.86
C PRO A 68 5.56 16.08 -15.81
N ARG A 69 4.39 16.13 -16.46
CA ARG A 69 3.90 15.06 -17.34
C ARG A 69 4.89 14.66 -18.44
N GLU A 70 5.63 15.62 -18.98
CA GLU A 70 6.65 15.40 -20.01
C GLU A 70 7.79 14.48 -19.54
N ARG A 71 8.06 14.44 -18.24
CA ARG A 71 9.07 13.55 -17.64
C ARG A 71 8.50 12.18 -17.23
N GLN A 72 7.17 12.01 -17.24
CA GLN A 72 6.47 10.76 -16.88
C GLN A 72 6.49 9.75 -18.04
N GLY A 73 7.67 9.45 -18.57
CA GLY A 73 7.85 8.51 -19.67
C GLY A 73 7.92 7.05 -19.23
N TRP A 74 7.74 6.13 -20.19
CA TRP A 74 7.83 4.68 -19.97
C TRP A 74 9.14 4.24 -19.30
N ARG A 75 10.26 4.90 -19.60
CA ARG A 75 11.55 4.63 -18.96
C ARG A 75 11.54 4.90 -17.44
N LEU A 76 10.84 5.94 -17.00
CA LEU A 76 10.72 6.26 -15.57
C LEU A 76 9.81 5.24 -14.88
N PHE A 77 8.69 4.89 -15.51
CA PHE A 77 7.78 3.85 -15.01
C PHE A 77 8.48 2.49 -14.92
N ALA A 78 9.20 2.07 -15.96
CA ALA A 78 9.95 0.81 -15.98
C ALA A 78 11.08 0.75 -14.94
N GLY A 79 11.64 1.89 -14.54
CA GLY A 79 12.60 1.98 -13.43
C GLY A 79 11.95 1.94 -12.04
N TYR A 80 10.65 2.20 -11.94
CA TYR A 80 9.86 2.23 -10.71
C TYR A 80 9.13 0.91 -10.46
N ALA A 81 8.42 0.39 -11.46
CA ALA A 81 7.48 -0.71 -11.33
C ALA A 81 8.11 -2.00 -10.76
N PRO A 82 9.33 -2.42 -11.16
CA PRO A 82 9.96 -3.60 -10.56
C PRO A 82 10.21 -3.45 -9.05
N TRP A 83 10.58 -2.24 -8.60
CA TRP A 83 10.77 -1.97 -7.17
C TRP A 83 9.46 -1.95 -6.42
N HIS A 84 8.40 -1.42 -7.03
CA HIS A 84 7.06 -1.46 -6.46
C HIS A 84 6.58 -2.90 -6.24
N VAL A 85 6.65 -3.72 -7.30
CA VAL A 85 6.25 -5.13 -7.25
C VAL A 85 7.12 -5.91 -6.27
N LEU A 86 8.45 -5.73 -6.31
CA LEU A 86 9.36 -6.42 -5.40
C LEU A 86 9.10 -6.06 -3.92
N LEU A 87 8.95 -4.77 -3.62
CA LEU A 87 8.84 -4.30 -2.24
C LEU A 87 7.45 -4.57 -1.67
N LEU A 88 6.37 -4.17 -2.34
CA LEU A 88 5.02 -4.29 -1.75
C LEU A 88 4.40 -5.67 -1.92
N TYR A 89 4.76 -6.39 -2.98
CA TYR A 89 4.09 -7.66 -3.30
C TYR A 89 4.97 -8.85 -3.00
N VAL A 90 6.18 -8.92 -3.56
CA VAL A 90 7.06 -10.08 -3.34
C VAL A 90 7.50 -10.16 -1.87
N ALA A 91 7.92 -9.05 -1.25
CA ALA A 91 8.33 -9.09 0.16
C ALA A 91 7.15 -9.34 1.11
N GLY A 92 5.96 -8.82 0.80
CA GLY A 92 4.74 -9.10 1.56
C GLY A 92 4.33 -10.56 1.48
N PHE A 93 4.25 -11.10 0.27
CA PHE A 93 3.90 -12.50 -0.01
C PHE A 93 4.91 -13.49 0.58
N ALA A 94 6.21 -13.28 0.32
CA ALA A 94 7.26 -14.12 0.90
C ALA A 94 7.29 -14.03 2.43
N GLY A 95 6.99 -12.85 2.99
CA GLY A 95 6.86 -12.65 4.42
C GLY A 95 5.72 -13.45 5.03
N LEU A 96 4.53 -13.41 4.40
CA LEU A 96 3.36 -14.14 4.86
C LEU A 96 3.57 -15.66 4.80
N HIS A 97 4.07 -16.18 3.68
CA HIS A 97 4.43 -17.60 3.57
C HIS A 97 5.55 -18.03 4.51
N PHE A 98 6.51 -17.14 4.79
CA PHE A 98 7.53 -17.42 5.80
C PHE A 98 6.92 -17.55 7.20
N LEU A 99 5.94 -16.71 7.54
CA LEU A 99 5.21 -16.83 8.81
C LEU A 99 4.44 -18.13 8.89
N GLU A 100 3.66 -18.47 7.87
CA GLU A 100 2.92 -19.74 7.80
C GLU A 100 3.88 -20.92 7.95
N TRP A 101 4.96 -20.95 7.18
CA TRP A 101 5.93 -22.04 7.24
C TRP A 101 6.60 -22.21 8.61
N VAL A 102 6.93 -21.10 9.29
CA VAL A 102 7.61 -21.11 10.59
C VAL A 102 6.64 -21.36 11.74
N PHE A 103 5.44 -20.79 11.68
CA PHE A 103 4.49 -20.76 12.80
C PHE A 103 3.34 -21.74 12.66
N ASP A 104 2.91 -22.19 11.48
CA ASP A 104 1.85 -23.20 11.34
C ASP A 104 2.18 -24.52 12.08
N PRO A 105 3.42 -25.04 12.05
CA PRO A 105 3.78 -26.24 12.82
C PRO A 105 3.72 -26.00 14.33
N LEU A 106 3.89 -24.76 14.76
CA LEU A 106 3.89 -24.35 16.17
C LEU A 106 2.46 -24.04 16.65
N ILE A 107 1.62 -23.42 15.82
CA ILE A 107 0.21 -23.09 16.10
C ILE A 107 -0.63 -24.37 16.20
N ALA A 108 -0.36 -25.38 15.37
CA ALA A 108 -0.99 -26.70 15.46
C ALA A 108 -0.69 -27.43 16.79
N GLN A 109 0.29 -26.97 17.58
CA GLN A 109 0.63 -27.49 18.90
C GLN A 109 0.34 -26.49 20.04
N ALA A 110 -0.15 -25.27 19.74
CA ALA A 110 -0.14 -24.13 20.65
C ALA A 110 -1.52 -23.58 21.01
N GLU A 111 -2.51 -24.45 21.25
CA GLU A 111 -3.75 -24.02 21.91
C GLU A 111 -3.51 -23.44 23.33
N GLU A 112 -2.31 -23.61 23.92
CA GLU A 112 -2.02 -23.20 25.30
C GLU A 112 -0.85 -22.19 25.50
N ASN A 113 -0.16 -21.70 24.46
CA ASN A 113 1.03 -20.85 24.65
C ASN A 113 0.88 -19.38 24.18
N PRO A 114 0.42 -18.46 25.06
CA PRO A 114 0.20 -17.06 24.71
C PRO A 114 1.47 -16.31 24.30
N LEU A 115 2.66 -16.77 24.72
CA LEU A 115 3.93 -16.16 24.29
C LEU A 115 4.23 -16.45 22.81
N LEU A 116 3.79 -17.60 22.32
CA LEU A 116 3.98 -18.00 20.92
C LEU A 116 3.03 -17.21 20.00
N LEU A 117 1.79 -16.99 20.44
CA LEU A 117 0.83 -16.10 19.78
C LEU A 117 1.33 -14.65 19.75
N LEU A 118 1.93 -14.16 20.84
CA LEU A 118 2.54 -12.83 20.89
C LEU A 118 3.72 -12.73 19.91
N GLY A 119 4.59 -13.75 19.85
CA GLY A 119 5.70 -13.81 18.90
C GLY A 119 5.24 -13.79 17.44
N TYR A 120 4.20 -14.57 17.11
CA TYR A 120 3.56 -14.56 15.81
C TYR A 120 3.02 -13.17 15.45
N LEU A 121 2.25 -12.56 16.35
CA LEU A 121 1.68 -11.22 16.14
C LEU A 121 2.76 -10.15 15.92
N LEU A 122 3.86 -10.19 16.68
CA LEU A 122 4.99 -9.28 16.50
C LEU A 122 5.68 -9.48 15.15
N CYS A 123 5.88 -10.73 14.72
CA CYS A 123 6.49 -11.02 13.42
C CYS A 123 5.56 -10.60 12.26
N ALA A 124 4.25 -10.85 12.37
CA ALA A 124 3.24 -10.38 11.43
C ALA A 124 3.23 -8.85 11.33
N LEU A 125 3.25 -8.15 12.47
CA LEU A 125 3.30 -6.69 12.51
C LEU A 125 4.57 -6.15 11.84
N LEU A 126 5.74 -6.74 12.12
CA LEU A 126 6.99 -6.35 11.48
C LEU A 126 6.95 -6.56 9.97
N LEU A 127 6.38 -7.67 9.50
CA LEU A 127 6.25 -7.97 8.08
C LEU A 127 5.24 -7.07 7.36
N ILE A 128 4.18 -6.63 8.03
CA ILE A 128 3.24 -5.64 7.49
C ILE A 128 3.88 -4.25 7.43
N LEU A 129 4.73 -3.89 8.40
CA LEU A 129 5.33 -2.56 8.49
C LEU A 129 6.61 -2.40 7.67
N PHE A 130 7.35 -3.47 7.42
CA PHE A 130 8.64 -3.42 6.75
C PHE A 130 8.56 -2.98 5.27
N PRO A 131 7.66 -3.54 4.42
CA PRO A 131 7.49 -3.10 3.05
C PRO A 131 7.10 -1.63 2.91
N PRO A 132 6.10 -1.10 3.66
CA PRO A 132 5.77 0.32 3.65
C PRO A 132 6.96 1.21 4.06
N VAL A 133 7.74 0.81 5.07
CA VAL A 133 8.92 1.57 5.49
C VAL A 133 9.98 1.63 4.38
N LEU A 134 10.27 0.52 3.70
CA LEU A 134 11.18 0.52 2.55
C LEU A 134 10.62 1.31 1.37
N CYS A 135 9.33 1.19 1.08
CA CYS A 135 8.66 1.92 0.00
C CYS A 135 8.69 3.42 0.21
N GLY A 136 8.56 3.87 1.46
CA GLY A 136 8.65 5.27 1.86
C GLY A 136 9.97 5.96 1.47
N THR A 137 10.99 5.17 1.08
CA THR A 137 12.36 5.62 0.90
C THR A 137 12.86 5.32 -0.51
N VAL A 138 12.62 4.10 -1.00
CA VAL A 138 13.09 3.64 -2.32
C VAL A 138 12.25 4.22 -3.45
N LEU A 139 10.93 4.24 -3.32
CA LEU A 139 10.03 4.59 -4.43
C LEU A 139 10.15 6.07 -4.84
N PRO A 140 10.13 7.07 -3.93
CA PRO A 140 10.36 8.47 -4.29
C PRO A 140 11.77 8.71 -4.85
N ALA A 141 12.79 8.04 -4.29
CA ALA A 141 14.16 8.18 -4.76
C ALA A 141 14.34 7.71 -6.21
N ARG A 142 13.66 6.62 -6.59
CA ARG A 142 13.64 6.14 -7.98
C ARG A 142 13.00 7.13 -8.93
N LEU A 143 11.91 7.78 -8.51
CA LEU A 143 11.23 8.81 -9.31
C LEU A 143 12.08 10.09 -9.48
N LEU A 144 12.81 10.47 -8.44
CA LEU A 144 13.70 11.64 -8.43
C LEU A 144 15.12 11.32 -8.92
N ARG A 145 15.41 10.07 -9.29
CA ARG A 145 16.71 9.57 -9.79
C ARG A 145 17.88 9.81 -8.83
N LEU A 146 17.62 9.69 -7.53
CA LEU A 146 18.63 9.84 -6.48
C LEU A 146 19.32 8.49 -6.20
N GLN A 147 20.66 8.48 -6.15
CA GLN A 147 21.46 7.24 -6.09
C GLN A 147 21.52 6.59 -4.69
N GLU A 148 21.25 7.34 -3.62
CA GLU A 148 21.40 6.88 -2.22
C GLU A 148 20.07 6.47 -1.54
N ALA A 149 19.16 5.87 -2.29
CA ALA A 149 17.80 5.58 -1.82
C ALA A 149 17.74 4.72 -0.53
N VAL A 150 18.55 3.66 -0.46
CA VAL A 150 18.51 2.68 0.63
C VAL A 150 19.16 3.22 1.92
N PHE A 151 20.30 3.92 1.80
CA PHE A 151 20.99 4.51 2.97
C PHE A 151 20.23 5.66 3.60
N ARG A 152 19.43 6.40 2.82
CA ARG A 152 18.49 7.41 3.32
C ARG A 152 17.34 6.78 4.11
N GLY A 153 17.08 5.49 3.88
CA GLY A 153 15.95 4.78 4.44
C GLY A 153 15.96 4.75 5.96
N VAL A 154 17.10 4.47 6.60
CA VAL A 154 17.21 4.37 8.06
C VAL A 154 16.77 5.66 8.77
N ARG A 155 17.13 6.82 8.23
CA ARG A 155 16.74 8.11 8.81
C ARG A 155 15.27 8.44 8.52
N GLN A 156 14.84 8.21 7.29
CA GLN A 156 13.45 8.46 6.89
C GLN A 156 12.46 7.55 7.65
N SER A 157 12.87 6.35 8.03
CA SER A 157 12.11 5.45 8.89
C SER A 157 11.69 6.11 10.20
N GLY A 158 12.55 6.92 10.83
CA GLY A 158 12.21 7.64 12.06
C GLY A 158 11.06 8.65 11.89
N TYR A 159 10.91 9.22 10.70
CA TYR A 159 9.82 10.14 10.37
C TYR A 159 8.57 9.41 9.85
N LEU A 160 8.74 8.27 9.18
CA LEU A 160 7.67 7.44 8.65
C LEU A 160 6.94 6.68 9.76
N LEU A 161 7.68 6.05 10.67
CA LEU A 161 7.15 5.07 11.62
C LEU A 161 6.03 5.63 12.52
N PRO A 162 6.12 6.84 13.11
CA PRO A 162 5.03 7.38 13.92
C PRO A 162 3.74 7.61 13.13
N ARG A 163 3.86 8.01 11.86
CA ARG A 163 2.71 8.25 10.97
C ARG A 163 2.12 6.94 10.44
N ILE A 164 2.99 5.97 10.16
CA ILE A 164 2.58 4.62 9.79
C ILE A 164 1.78 4.00 10.94
N ILE A 165 2.29 4.02 12.16
CA ILE A 165 1.60 3.44 13.33
C ILE A 165 0.36 4.25 13.72
N GLY A 166 0.44 5.58 13.74
CA GLY A 166 -0.63 6.43 14.26
C GLY A 166 -1.78 6.70 13.29
N VAL A 167 -1.57 6.53 11.97
CA VAL A 167 -2.58 6.87 10.95
C VAL A 167 -2.83 5.74 9.98
N PHE A 168 -1.77 5.18 9.37
CA PHE A 168 -1.93 4.16 8.32
C PHE A 168 -2.38 2.81 8.89
N LEU A 169 -1.77 2.36 9.98
CA LEU A 169 -2.04 1.06 10.59
C LEU A 169 -3.51 0.91 11.07
N PRO A 170 -4.14 1.92 11.72
CA PRO A 170 -5.57 1.84 12.03
C PRO A 170 -6.47 1.68 10.80
N ILE A 171 -6.13 2.33 9.69
CA ILE A 171 -6.90 2.22 8.43
C ILE A 171 -6.76 0.80 7.88
N LEU A 172 -5.54 0.25 7.84
CA LEU A 172 -5.29 -1.13 7.42
C LEU A 172 -5.99 -2.15 8.31
N ILE A 173 -5.99 -1.97 9.63
CA ILE A 173 -6.70 -2.87 10.55
C ILE A 173 -8.20 -2.85 10.27
N PHE A 174 -8.77 -1.68 10.00
CA PHE A 174 -10.18 -1.56 9.67
C PHE A 174 -10.53 -2.17 8.30
N GLU A 175 -9.67 -1.97 7.30
CA GLU A 175 -9.76 -2.63 5.99
C GLU A 175 -9.74 -4.16 6.13
N ALA A 176 -8.75 -4.68 6.86
CA ALA A 176 -8.55 -6.11 7.07
C ALA A 176 -9.72 -6.72 7.86
N ALA A 177 -10.26 -6.02 8.86
CA ALA A 177 -11.44 -6.47 9.61
C ALA A 177 -12.68 -6.58 8.70
N LEU A 178 -12.88 -5.62 7.78
CA LEU A 178 -13.96 -5.68 6.80
C LEU A 178 -13.75 -6.80 5.78
N ALA A 179 -12.54 -6.97 5.26
CA ALA A 179 -12.21 -8.08 4.36
C ALA A 179 -12.44 -9.42 5.05
N ALA A 180 -11.93 -9.61 6.28
CA ALA A 180 -12.10 -10.83 7.06
C ALA A 180 -13.58 -11.16 7.34
N SER A 181 -14.45 -10.15 7.49
CA SER A 181 -15.90 -10.38 7.68
C SER A 181 -16.55 -11.10 6.49
N VAL A 182 -15.99 -10.94 5.28
CA VAL A 182 -16.42 -11.63 4.06
C VAL A 182 -15.95 -13.09 4.07
N TYR A 183 -14.72 -13.36 4.52
CA TYR A 183 -14.12 -14.70 4.47
C TYR A 183 -14.49 -15.60 5.66
N LEU A 184 -14.75 -15.04 6.85
CA LEU A 184 -14.99 -15.79 8.07
C LEU A 184 -16.41 -16.36 8.21
N THR A 185 -17.31 -16.04 7.30
CA THR A 185 -18.74 -16.40 7.40
C THR A 185 -19.17 -17.61 6.56
N GLY A 186 -18.22 -18.26 5.87
CA GLY A 186 -18.41 -19.51 5.13
C GLY A 186 -18.61 -19.34 3.61
N PRO A 187 -18.64 -20.44 2.84
CA PRO A 187 -18.71 -20.38 1.36
C PRO A 187 -20.02 -19.78 0.82
N GLU A 188 -21.09 -19.76 1.61
CA GLU A 188 -22.38 -19.15 1.23
C GLU A 188 -22.39 -17.61 1.36
N THR A 189 -21.37 -17.04 2.00
CA THR A 189 -21.23 -15.59 2.18
C THR A 189 -20.09 -15.01 1.34
N LEU A 190 -19.57 -15.76 0.36
CA LEU A 190 -18.70 -15.18 -0.65
C LEU A 190 -19.47 -14.11 -1.45
N PRO A 191 -18.78 -13.05 -1.97
CA PRO A 191 -19.41 -12.01 -2.77
C PRO A 191 -20.22 -12.58 -3.93
N VAL A 192 -19.71 -13.66 -4.52
CA VAL A 192 -20.45 -14.50 -5.44
C VAL A 192 -20.20 -15.97 -5.10
N THR A 193 -21.27 -16.70 -4.84
CA THR A 193 -21.21 -18.12 -4.44
C THR A 193 -20.79 -19.02 -5.60
N PRO A 194 -20.38 -20.28 -5.33
CA PRO A 194 -20.10 -21.26 -6.38
C PRO A 194 -21.28 -21.54 -7.32
N SER A 195 -22.51 -21.32 -6.85
CA SER A 195 -23.75 -21.41 -7.64
C SER A 195 -24.06 -20.15 -8.46
N GLY A 196 -23.22 -19.11 -8.38
CA GLY A 196 -23.39 -17.85 -9.12
C GLY A 196 -24.35 -16.85 -8.44
N HIS A 197 -24.80 -17.11 -7.21
CA HIS A 197 -25.62 -16.15 -6.46
C HIS A 197 -24.76 -15.05 -5.86
N ILE A 198 -25.25 -13.81 -5.96
CA ILE A 198 -24.54 -12.63 -5.45
C ILE A 198 -25.04 -12.33 -4.04
N SER A 199 -24.13 -12.34 -3.05
CA SER A 199 -24.43 -11.87 -1.70
C SER A 199 -24.28 -10.35 -1.66
N SER A 200 -25.39 -9.62 -1.56
CA SER A 200 -25.37 -8.15 -1.50
C SER A 200 -24.58 -7.63 -0.30
N PHE A 201 -24.66 -8.31 0.85
CA PHE A 201 -23.88 -7.91 2.04
C PHE A 201 -22.38 -8.06 1.79
N SER A 202 -21.96 -9.22 1.32
CA SER A 202 -20.54 -9.55 1.11
C SER A 202 -19.91 -8.72 -0.01
N LEU A 203 -20.68 -8.47 -1.08
CA LEU A 203 -20.26 -7.57 -2.15
C LEU A 203 -20.07 -6.14 -1.63
N VAL A 204 -21.01 -5.62 -0.85
CA VAL A 204 -20.89 -4.28 -0.26
C VAL A 204 -19.70 -4.20 0.70
N SER A 205 -19.50 -5.20 1.56
CA SER A 205 -18.36 -5.27 2.48
C SER A 205 -17.02 -5.31 1.75
N LEU A 206 -16.92 -6.11 0.67
CA LEU A 206 -15.71 -6.16 -0.17
C LEU A 206 -15.44 -4.82 -0.85
N LEU A 207 -16.46 -4.21 -1.46
CA LEU A 207 -16.31 -2.91 -2.13
C LEU A 207 -15.94 -1.79 -1.13
N LEU A 208 -16.50 -1.81 0.09
CA LEU A 208 -16.13 -0.89 1.15
C LEU A 208 -14.68 -1.12 1.61
N SER A 209 -14.28 -2.37 1.80
CA SER A 209 -12.90 -2.73 2.13
C SER A 209 -11.94 -2.20 1.06
N ASN A 210 -12.19 -2.44 -0.22
CA ASN A 210 -11.37 -1.95 -1.34
C ASN A 210 -11.31 -0.41 -1.40
N LEU A 211 -12.40 0.28 -1.07
CA LEU A 211 -12.42 1.75 -0.99
C LEU A 211 -11.53 2.26 0.15
N ILE A 212 -11.55 1.57 1.29
CA ILE A 212 -10.70 1.88 2.44
C ILE A 212 -9.23 1.56 2.12
N GLY A 213 -8.95 0.46 1.42
CA GLY A 213 -7.62 0.12 0.93
C GLY A 213 -7.06 1.18 -0.02
N LEU A 214 -7.86 1.66 -0.98
CA LEU A 214 -7.51 2.81 -1.83
C LEU A 214 -7.15 4.04 -0.98
N LEU A 215 -7.94 4.35 0.06
CA LEU A 215 -7.66 5.46 0.96
C LEU A 215 -6.38 5.23 1.76
N ALA A 216 -6.14 4.01 2.26
CA ALA A 216 -4.95 3.63 2.99
C ALA A 216 -3.69 3.83 2.13
N GLU A 217 -3.70 3.34 0.89
CA GLU A 217 -2.62 3.54 -0.08
C GLU A 217 -2.37 5.02 -0.36
N ALA A 218 -3.43 5.79 -0.60
CA ALA A 218 -3.32 7.22 -0.87
C ALA A 218 -2.72 7.99 0.32
N VAL A 219 -3.19 7.70 1.54
CA VAL A 219 -2.64 8.27 2.79
C VAL A 219 -1.17 7.90 2.94
N PHE A 220 -0.83 6.64 2.72
CA PHE A 220 0.54 6.15 2.79
C PHE A 220 1.45 6.87 1.78
N MET A 221 0.98 7.12 0.56
CA MET A 221 1.74 7.87 -0.45
C MET A 221 1.96 9.33 -0.07
N VAL A 222 0.98 9.97 0.57
CA VAL A 222 1.15 11.33 1.11
C VAL A 222 2.17 11.34 2.24
N ILE A 223 2.10 10.39 3.18
CA ILE A 223 3.09 10.23 4.25
C ILE A 223 4.49 10.07 3.66
N THR A 224 4.62 9.16 2.69
CA THR A 224 5.87 8.85 1.97
C THR A 224 6.45 10.09 1.30
N ALA A 225 5.67 10.76 0.44
CA ALA A 225 6.14 11.94 -0.28
C ALA A 225 6.53 13.08 0.66
N ASN A 226 5.72 13.37 1.69
CA ASN A 226 5.99 14.45 2.63
C ASN A 226 7.25 14.19 3.46
N THR A 227 7.44 12.95 3.92
CA THR A 227 8.64 12.57 4.66
C THR A 227 9.88 12.65 3.79
N TYR A 228 9.80 12.17 2.55
CA TYR A 228 10.90 12.26 1.59
C TYR A 228 11.28 13.71 1.26
N LEU A 229 10.28 14.56 1.00
CA LEU A 229 10.51 15.97 0.71
C LEU A 229 11.07 16.72 1.92
N LYS A 230 10.61 16.41 3.15
CA LYS A 230 11.16 16.98 4.39
C LYS A 230 12.65 16.65 4.52
N ASP A 231 13.00 15.39 4.27
CA ASP A 231 14.38 14.89 4.34
C ASP A 231 15.31 15.60 3.34
N LEU A 232 14.87 15.81 2.09
CA LEU A 232 15.61 16.59 1.10
C LEU A 232 15.80 18.06 1.51
N ARG A 233 14.76 18.63 2.15
CA ARG A 233 14.74 20.02 2.64
C ARG A 233 15.77 20.22 3.75
N GLU A 234 15.81 19.31 4.72
CA GLU A 234 16.77 19.33 5.82
C GLU A 234 18.22 19.19 5.33
N ARG A 235 18.44 18.60 4.15
CA ARG A 235 19.77 18.49 3.53
C ARG A 235 20.13 19.63 2.58
N GLY A 236 19.21 20.55 2.30
CA GLY A 236 19.41 21.58 1.26
C GLY A 236 19.54 20.99 -0.14
N GLU A 237 19.04 19.77 -0.37
CA GLU A 237 19.10 19.07 -1.66
C GLU A 237 17.88 19.36 -2.55
N LEU A 238 16.90 20.10 -2.04
CA LEU A 238 15.81 20.63 -2.85
C LEU A 238 16.35 21.73 -3.77
N PRO A 239 16.29 21.59 -5.10
CA PRO A 239 16.76 22.63 -6.02
C PRO A 239 16.03 23.95 -5.77
N ALA A 240 16.73 25.08 -5.84
CA ALA A 240 16.15 26.41 -5.59
C ALA A 240 14.97 26.76 -6.52
N VAL A 241 14.91 26.18 -7.72
CA VAL A 241 13.81 26.35 -8.69
C VAL A 241 12.55 25.60 -8.29
N ASP A 242 12.70 24.54 -7.49
CA ASP A 242 11.62 23.71 -6.94
C ASP A 242 11.13 24.26 -5.58
N ALA A 243 11.90 25.13 -4.93
CA ALA A 243 11.49 25.78 -3.69
C ALA A 243 10.21 26.61 -3.84
N ASP A 244 9.94 27.19 -5.02
CA ASP A 244 8.71 27.96 -5.30
C ASP A 244 7.50 27.08 -5.69
N VAL A 245 7.73 25.90 -6.28
CA VAL A 245 6.64 24.94 -6.59
C VAL A 245 6.22 24.17 -5.34
N PHE A 246 7.18 23.93 -4.45
CA PHE A 246 6.96 23.19 -3.23
C PHE A 246 6.72 24.05 -2.00
N SER A 247 7.05 25.35 -1.96
CA SER A 247 6.57 26.27 -0.90
C SER A 247 5.06 26.49 -0.99
#